data_AF-A0A6C2YVU8-F1
#
_entry.id   AF-A0A6C2YVU8-F1
#
_cell.length_a   1.000
_cell.length_b   1.000
_cell.length_c   1.000
_cell.angle_alpha   90.00
_cell.angle_beta   90.00
_cell.angle_gamma   90.00
#
_symmetry.space_group_name_H-M   'P 1'
#
loop_
_entity.id
_entity.type
_entity.pdbx_description
1 polymer ?
#
loop_
_entity_poly.entity_id
_entity_poly.type
_entity_poly.pdbx_seq_one_letter_code
_entity_poly.pdbx_strand_id
1 'polypeptide(L)'
;MTSEALFDKLAALADRVVADKRWQEQSDDLGVSVFGMLLYGYGLGVGRLMMLLDVEDINAAVTRCLVERVGVAAKWGGGLVEDAARSAFDEAYHPGQHELIGVGHQYMGEGKVGKLVGNVFANIESMRRRTEG
;
A
#
# COMPACT_ATOMS: atom_id res chain seq x y z
N MET A 1 -5.52 1.19 20.87
CA MET A 1 -5.92 1.55 19.49
C MET A 1 -6.21 0.27 18.74
N THR A 2 -7.17 0.25 17.82
CA THR A 2 -7.71 -1.00 17.24
C THR A 2 -7.34 -1.15 15.76
N SER A 3 -7.41 -2.38 15.26
CA SER A 3 -7.30 -2.69 13.81
C SER A 3 -8.32 -1.92 12.97
N GLU A 4 -9.52 -1.65 13.50
CA GLU A 4 -10.53 -0.84 12.80
C GLU A 4 -10.07 0.59 12.54
N ALA A 5 -9.42 1.24 13.51
CA ALA A 5 -8.91 2.59 13.32
C ALA A 5 -7.75 2.66 12.31
N LEU A 6 -6.99 1.57 12.14
CA LEU A 6 -6.01 1.45 11.08
C LEU A 6 -6.71 1.30 9.73
N PHE A 7 -7.71 0.42 9.66
CA PHE A 7 -8.52 0.21 8.46
C PHE A 7 -9.15 1.53 7.97
N ASP A 8 -9.73 2.34 8.85
CA ASP A 8 -10.31 3.63 8.47
C ASP A 8 -9.27 4.57 7.81
N LYS A 9 -8.05 4.61 8.35
CA LYS A 9 -6.94 5.40 7.78
C LYS A 9 -6.49 4.87 6.42
N LEU A 10 -6.44 3.55 6.25
CA LEU A 10 -6.10 2.90 4.98
C LEU A 10 -7.19 3.12 3.94
N ALA A 11 -8.46 2.94 4.33
CA ALA A 11 -9.62 3.14 3.49
C ALA A 11 -9.71 4.57 2.99
N ALA A 12 -9.48 5.56 3.86
CA ALA A 12 -9.46 6.97 3.47
C ALA A 12 -8.36 7.28 2.42
N LEU A 13 -7.20 6.61 2.50
CA LEU A 13 -6.16 6.73 1.46
C LEU A 13 -6.60 6.03 0.16
N ALA A 14 -7.09 4.80 0.26
CA ALA A 14 -7.52 4.01 -0.89
C ALA A 14 -8.67 4.68 -1.65
N ASP A 15 -9.68 5.16 -0.95
CA ASP A 15 -10.82 5.89 -1.55
C ASP A 15 -10.34 7.12 -2.34
N ARG A 16 -9.32 7.84 -1.85
CA ARG A 16 -8.75 8.99 -2.56
C ARG A 16 -7.95 8.60 -3.79
N VAL A 17 -7.24 7.47 -3.76
CA VAL A 17 -6.51 6.96 -4.92
C VAL A 17 -7.50 6.47 -5.97
N VAL A 18 -8.47 5.63 -5.58
CA VAL A 18 -9.46 5.03 -6.48
C VAL A 18 -10.36 6.08 -7.12
N ALA A 19 -10.71 7.15 -6.40
CA ALA A 19 -11.49 8.26 -6.92
C ALA A 19 -10.69 9.24 -7.82
N ASP A 20 -9.35 9.16 -7.83
CA ASP A 20 -8.52 10.01 -8.70
C ASP A 20 -8.63 9.54 -10.15
N LYS A 21 -8.84 10.48 -11.08
CA LYS A 21 -8.99 10.16 -12.52
C LYS A 21 -7.80 9.36 -13.09
N ARG A 22 -6.59 9.56 -12.55
CA ARG A 22 -5.38 8.84 -13.00
C ARG A 22 -5.48 7.35 -12.72
N TRP A 23 -6.24 6.95 -11.70
CA TRP A 23 -6.45 5.54 -11.38
C TRP A 23 -7.12 4.79 -12.52
N GLN A 24 -8.05 5.41 -13.25
CA GLN A 24 -8.76 4.78 -14.37
C GLN A 24 -7.81 4.33 -15.50
N GLU A 25 -6.67 4.98 -15.63
CA GLU A 25 -5.65 4.68 -16.65
C GLU A 25 -4.51 3.82 -16.09
N GLN A 26 -4.40 3.73 -14.76
CA GLN A 26 -3.24 3.16 -14.06
C GLN A 26 -3.63 2.01 -13.12
N SER A 27 -4.87 1.51 -13.14
CA SER A 27 -5.34 0.42 -12.27
C SER A 27 -5.12 -0.98 -12.85
N ASP A 28 -4.13 -1.16 -13.72
CA ASP A 28 -3.71 -2.49 -14.18
C ASP A 28 -2.96 -3.24 -13.07
N ASP A 29 -2.61 -4.51 -13.31
CA ASP A 29 -1.96 -5.36 -12.30
C ASP A 29 -0.69 -4.74 -11.72
N LEU A 30 0.08 -4.02 -12.56
CA LEU A 30 1.26 -3.27 -12.12
C LEU A 30 0.87 -2.14 -11.16
N GLY A 31 -0.10 -1.31 -11.54
CA GLY A 31 -0.52 -0.19 -10.72
C GLY A 31 -1.12 -0.61 -9.39
N VAL A 32 -1.91 -1.69 -9.38
CA VAL A 32 -2.43 -2.30 -8.14
C VAL A 32 -1.30 -2.85 -7.28
N SER A 33 -0.31 -3.51 -7.87
CA SER A 33 0.84 -4.05 -7.12
C SER A 33 1.67 -2.94 -6.48
N VAL A 34 1.99 -1.88 -7.23
CA VAL A 34 2.71 -0.70 -6.72
C VAL A 34 1.92 0.00 -5.61
N PHE A 35 0.62 0.19 -5.82
CA PHE A 35 -0.23 0.79 -4.79
C PHE A 35 -0.31 -0.09 -3.54
N GLY A 36 -0.41 -1.41 -3.70
CA GLY A 36 -0.40 -2.37 -2.59
C GLY A 36 0.85 -2.28 -1.73
N MET A 37 2.04 -2.16 -2.34
CA MET A 37 3.30 -1.99 -1.59
C MET A 37 3.33 -0.68 -0.80
N LEU A 38 2.91 0.43 -1.42
CA LEU A 38 2.84 1.74 -0.77
C LEU A 38 1.81 1.77 0.37
N LEU A 39 0.64 1.16 0.15
CA LEU A 39 -0.43 1.02 1.13
C LEU A 39 0.04 0.16 2.30
N TYR A 40 0.73 -0.94 2.03
CA TYR A 40 1.34 -1.79 3.05
C TYR A 40 2.37 -1.04 3.88
N GLY A 41 3.30 -0.32 3.25
CA GLY A 41 4.30 0.49 3.96
C GLY A 41 3.69 1.57 4.85
N TYR A 42 2.66 2.28 4.35
CA TYR A 42 1.91 3.25 5.14
C TYR A 42 1.19 2.59 6.32
N GLY A 43 0.53 1.45 6.07
CA GLY A 43 -0.14 0.66 7.11
C GLY A 43 0.81 0.14 8.17
N LEU A 44 1.99 -0.32 7.77
CA LEU A 44 3.05 -0.78 8.67
C LEU A 44 3.55 0.37 9.54
N GLY A 45 3.80 1.55 8.96
CA GLY A 45 4.30 2.72 9.70
C GLY A 45 3.28 3.23 10.70
N VAL A 46 2.03 3.41 10.28
CA VAL A 46 0.95 3.84 11.17
C VAL A 46 0.70 2.76 12.22
N GLY A 47 0.38 1.54 11.79
CA GLY A 47 -0.01 0.43 12.64
C GLY A 47 1.06 0.07 13.68
N ARG A 48 2.31 -0.09 13.25
CA ARG A 48 3.38 -0.54 14.14
C ARG A 48 3.93 0.58 15.02
N LEU A 49 4.19 1.77 14.46
CA LEU A 49 4.89 2.84 15.19
C LEU A 49 3.93 3.77 15.95
N MET A 50 2.74 4.01 15.41
CA MET A 50 1.78 4.93 16.03
C MET A 50 0.71 4.21 16.83
N MET A 51 0.32 3.00 16.39
CA MET A 51 -0.79 2.25 16.99
C MET A 51 -0.36 1.04 17.83
N LEU A 52 0.92 0.65 17.79
CA LEU A 52 1.49 -0.52 18.46
C LEU A 52 0.75 -1.83 18.15
N LEU A 53 0.26 -1.97 16.93
CA LEU A 53 -0.40 -3.19 16.46
C LEU A 53 0.63 -4.25 16.04
N ASP A 54 0.20 -5.51 16.08
CA ASP A 54 0.97 -6.62 15.56
C ASP A 54 0.86 -6.71 14.03
N VAL A 55 1.86 -7.36 13.42
CA VAL A 55 1.97 -7.42 11.96
C VAL A 55 0.77 -8.16 11.37
N GLU A 56 0.25 -9.16 12.04
CA GLU A 56 -0.93 -9.92 11.65
C GLU A 56 -2.18 -9.03 11.54
N ASP A 57 -2.39 -8.14 12.51
CA ASP A 57 -3.50 -7.18 12.50
C ASP A 57 -3.36 -6.16 11.37
N ILE A 58 -2.12 -5.72 11.11
CA ILE A 58 -1.79 -4.80 10.02
C ILE A 58 -2.05 -5.49 8.67
N ASN A 59 -1.56 -6.72 8.49
CA ASN A 59 -1.75 -7.52 7.29
C ASN A 59 -3.24 -7.73 7.01
N ALA A 60 -4.03 -8.05 8.05
CA ALA A 60 -5.47 -8.19 7.94
C ALA A 60 -6.14 -6.88 7.50
N ALA A 61 -5.77 -5.75 8.10
CA ALA A 61 -6.33 -4.43 7.76
C ALA A 61 -5.98 -4.00 6.33
N VAL A 62 -4.73 -4.21 5.89
CA VAL A 62 -4.29 -3.91 4.51
C VAL A 62 -4.99 -4.83 3.51
N THR A 63 -5.07 -6.13 3.79
CA THR A 63 -5.78 -7.10 2.94
C THR A 63 -7.25 -6.70 2.79
N ARG A 64 -7.93 -6.39 3.90
CA ARG A 64 -9.31 -5.92 3.90
C ARG A 64 -9.47 -4.65 3.06
N CYS A 65 -8.55 -3.68 3.20
CA CYS A 65 -8.58 -2.45 2.42
C CYS A 65 -8.42 -2.69 0.93
N LEU A 66 -7.50 -3.56 0.52
CA LEU A 66 -7.31 -3.91 -0.89
C LEU A 66 -8.58 -4.54 -1.48
N VAL A 67 -9.22 -5.45 -0.74
CA VAL A 67 -10.43 -6.13 -1.22
C VAL A 67 -11.62 -5.18 -1.26
N GLU A 68 -11.89 -4.47 -0.15
CA GLU A 68 -13.11 -3.67 -0.01
C GLU A 68 -13.06 -2.33 -0.75
N ARG A 69 -11.89 -1.71 -0.87
CA ARG A 69 -11.75 -0.35 -1.41
C ARG A 69 -11.13 -0.32 -2.80
N VAL A 70 -10.12 -1.16 -3.03
CA VAL A 70 -9.45 -1.24 -4.34
C VAL A 70 -10.17 -2.22 -5.27
N GLY A 71 -10.91 -3.18 -4.71
CA GLY A 71 -11.69 -4.15 -5.48
C GLY A 71 -10.87 -5.33 -5.99
N VAL A 72 -9.72 -5.62 -5.37
CA VAL A 72 -8.90 -6.78 -5.77
C VAL A 72 -9.55 -8.09 -5.34
N ALA A 73 -9.35 -9.15 -6.12
CA ALA A 73 -9.81 -10.48 -5.74
C ALA A 73 -9.13 -10.93 -4.44
N ALA A 74 -9.90 -11.49 -3.49
CA ALA A 74 -9.41 -11.82 -2.15
C ALA A 74 -8.14 -12.68 -2.13
N LYS A 75 -8.07 -13.70 -3.00
CA LYS A 75 -6.88 -14.56 -3.10
C LYS A 75 -5.64 -13.79 -3.58
N TRP A 76 -5.82 -12.88 -4.53
CA TRP A 76 -4.72 -12.06 -5.04
C TRP A 76 -4.28 -11.01 -4.02
N GLY A 77 -5.23 -10.31 -3.39
CA GLY A 77 -4.94 -9.35 -2.33
C GLY A 77 -4.20 -9.99 -1.15
N GLY A 78 -4.59 -11.19 -0.74
CA GLY A 78 -3.89 -11.96 0.30
C GLY A 78 -2.45 -12.28 -0.09
N GLY A 79 -2.21 -12.80 -1.30
CA GLY A 79 -0.86 -13.09 -1.79
C GLY A 79 0.02 -11.84 -1.90
N LEU A 80 -0.56 -10.71 -2.35
CA LEU A 80 0.16 -9.44 -2.44
C LEU A 80 0.63 -8.95 -1.06
N VAL A 81 -0.20 -9.11 -0.02
CA VAL A 81 0.16 -8.72 1.36
C VAL A 81 1.18 -9.68 1.95
N GLU A 82 1.09 -10.97 1.66
CA GLU A 82 2.10 -11.95 2.10
C GLU A 82 3.49 -11.64 1.52
N ASP A 83 3.56 -11.35 0.22
CA ASP A 83 4.79 -10.91 -0.43
C ASP A 83 5.30 -9.59 0.16
N ALA A 84 4.42 -8.60 0.32
CA ALA A 84 4.79 -7.31 0.93
C ALA A 84 5.35 -7.49 2.35
N ALA A 85 4.72 -8.34 3.17
CA ALA A 85 5.15 -8.60 4.53
C ALA A 85 6.54 -9.23 4.56
N ARG A 86 6.81 -10.20 3.67
CA ARG A 86 8.14 -10.79 3.54
C ARG A 86 9.17 -9.77 3.07
N SER A 87 8.87 -9.01 2.01
CA SER A 87 9.76 -7.98 1.47
C SER A 87 10.06 -6.86 2.46
N ALA A 88 9.13 -6.52 3.35
CA ALA A 88 9.34 -5.49 4.36
C ALA A 88 10.45 -5.84 5.36
N PHE A 89 10.66 -7.13 5.64
CA PHE A 89 11.65 -7.61 6.61
C PHE A 89 12.85 -8.34 5.98
N ASP A 90 12.80 -8.60 4.67
CA ASP A 90 13.88 -9.20 3.89
C ASP A 90 14.04 -8.45 2.55
N GLU A 91 14.95 -7.47 2.53
CA GLU A 91 15.25 -6.69 1.31
C GLU A 91 15.74 -7.59 0.17
N ALA A 92 16.49 -8.65 0.47
CA ALA A 92 17.05 -9.55 -0.54
C ALA A 92 15.97 -10.40 -1.22
N TYR A 93 14.81 -10.62 -0.58
CA TYR A 93 13.68 -11.33 -1.19
C TYR A 93 13.11 -10.58 -2.39
N HIS A 94 12.89 -9.27 -2.27
CA HIS A 94 12.42 -8.43 -3.37
C HIS A 94 12.78 -6.94 -3.17
N PRO A 95 13.97 -6.49 -3.62
CA PRO A 95 14.46 -5.14 -3.34
C PRO A 95 13.52 -4.02 -3.82
N GLY A 96 12.90 -4.19 -5.00
CA GLY A 96 11.96 -3.19 -5.53
C GLY A 96 10.67 -3.03 -4.71
N GLN A 97 10.15 -4.13 -4.14
CA GLN A 97 8.98 -4.06 -3.25
C GLN A 97 9.40 -3.44 -1.92
N HIS A 98 10.58 -3.80 -1.39
CA HIS A 98 11.15 -3.21 -0.19
C HIS A 98 11.27 -1.67 -0.32
N GLU A 99 11.77 -1.17 -1.45
CA GLU A 99 11.86 0.27 -1.74
C GLU A 99 10.46 0.93 -1.70
N LEU A 100 9.47 0.37 -2.41
CA LEU A 100 8.10 0.91 -2.45
C LEU A 100 7.44 0.90 -1.07
N ILE A 101 7.63 -0.15 -0.29
CA ILE A 101 7.17 -0.24 1.10
C ILE A 101 7.83 0.87 1.93
N GLY A 102 9.13 1.07 1.77
CA GLY A 102 9.88 2.15 2.41
C GLY A 102 9.33 3.54 2.07
N VAL A 103 8.93 3.77 0.82
CA VAL A 103 8.25 5.02 0.42
C VAL A 103 6.95 5.20 1.18
N GLY A 104 6.07 4.19 1.20
CA GLY A 104 4.79 4.26 1.92
C GLY A 104 4.98 4.57 3.42
N HIS A 105 5.96 3.92 4.03
CA HIS A 105 6.32 4.07 5.44
C HIS A 105 6.62 5.53 5.84
N GLN A 106 7.24 6.32 4.97
CA GLN A 106 7.60 7.73 5.22
C GLN A 106 6.39 8.67 5.41
N TYR A 107 5.19 8.23 5.00
CA TYR A 107 3.96 9.01 5.01
C TYR A 107 3.06 8.76 6.23
N MET A 108 3.52 8.01 7.25
CA MET A 108 2.75 7.65 8.45
C MET A 108 2.21 8.84 9.30
N GLY A 109 2.69 10.07 9.06
CA GLY A 109 2.28 11.27 9.80
C GLY A 109 1.03 11.96 9.25
N GLU A 110 0.25 12.60 10.13
CA GLU A 110 -0.92 13.39 9.75
C GLU A 110 -0.53 14.56 8.81
N GLY A 111 -1.38 14.83 7.81
CA GLY A 111 -1.12 15.83 6.77
C GLY A 111 -0.28 15.34 5.57
N LYS A 112 0.28 14.14 5.63
CA LYS A 112 1.06 13.56 4.52
C LYS A 112 0.24 12.75 3.51
N VAL A 113 -0.98 12.33 3.86
CA VAL A 113 -1.85 11.47 3.01
C VAL A 113 -2.07 12.05 1.61
N GLY A 114 -2.29 13.36 1.47
CA GLY A 114 -2.45 13.98 0.15
C GLY A 114 -1.19 13.88 -0.72
N LYS A 115 -0.01 13.97 -0.11
CA LYS A 115 1.28 13.76 -0.80
C LYS A 115 1.48 12.29 -1.16
N LEU A 116 1.02 11.36 -0.32
CA LEU A 116 1.07 9.94 -0.62
C LEU A 116 0.25 9.59 -1.86
N VAL A 117 -0.98 10.12 -1.98
CA VAL A 117 -1.81 9.94 -3.21
C VAL A 117 -1.04 10.36 -4.46
N GLY A 118 -0.41 11.53 -4.44
CA GLY A 118 0.44 11.98 -5.55
C GLY A 118 1.61 11.04 -5.85
N ASN A 119 2.25 10.51 -4.81
CA ASN A 119 3.36 9.58 -4.94
C ASN A 119 2.95 8.21 -5.47
N VAL A 120 1.72 7.74 -5.21
CA VAL A 120 1.21 6.49 -5.80
C VAL A 120 1.33 6.55 -7.31
N PHE A 121 0.72 7.55 -7.94
CA PHE A 121 0.77 7.68 -9.40
C PHE A 121 2.17 7.95 -9.94
N ALA A 122 2.99 8.70 -9.21
CA ALA A 122 4.39 8.93 -9.62
C ALA A 122 5.21 7.62 -9.62
N ASN A 123 4.99 6.74 -8.63
CA ASN A 123 5.66 5.45 -8.56
C ASN A 123 5.13 4.45 -9.59
N ILE A 124 3.82 4.42 -9.86
CA ILE A 124 3.26 3.57 -10.93
C ILE A 124 3.90 3.93 -12.26
N GLU A 125 3.91 5.22 -12.59
CA GLU A 125 4.51 5.74 -13.82
C GLU A 125 6.03 5.46 -13.89
N SER A 126 6.75 5.65 -12.77
CA SER A 126 8.18 5.32 -12.71
C SER A 126 8.44 3.84 -12.96
N MET A 127 7.64 2.95 -12.37
CA MET A 127 7.79 1.51 -12.53
C MET A 127 7.45 1.07 -13.94
N ARG A 128 6.40 1.63 -14.54
CA ARG A 128 6.01 1.36 -15.93
C ARG A 128 7.17 1.67 -16.90
N ARG A 129 7.79 2.83 -16.77
CA ARG A 129 8.97 3.19 -17.59
C ARG A 129 10.17 2.26 -17.39
N ARG A 130 10.36 1.71 -16.19
CA ARG A 130 11.45 0.74 -15.91
C ARG A 130 11.18 -0.63 -16.52
N THR A 131 9.91 -0.99 -16.75
CA THR A 131 9.52 -2.27 -17.37
C THR A 131 9.46 -2.23 -18.89
N GLU A 132 9.36 -1.03 -19.48
CA GLU A 132 9.29 -0.82 -20.94
C GLU A 132 10.66 -0.56 -21.59
N GLY A 133 11.69 -0.25 -20.80
CA GLY A 133 13.07 -0.02 -21.27
C GLY A 133 13.97 -1.21 -21.06
#